data_AF-A0A937FZQ1-F1
#
_entry.id   AF-A0A937FZQ1-F1
#
_cell.length_a   1.000
_cell.length_b   1.000
_cell.length_c   1.000
_cell.angle_alpha   90.00
_cell.angle_beta   90.00
_cell.angle_gamma   90.00
#
_symmetry.space_group_name_H-M   'P 1'
#
loop_
_entity.id
_entity.type
_entity.pdbx_description
1 polymer ?
#
loop_
_entity_poly.entity_id
_entity_poly.type
_entity_poly.pdbx_seq_one_letter_code
_entity_poly.pdbx_strand_id
1 'polypeptide(L)'
;MLKLICPFLLELLCSTMLYGQNTADTTAQLFEPGLISTKYPNRDIAISTDGNEVFYTLQSYKREVSVIMRLVKVKGKWSKPQVASFSGQHGDLEPAFSPDGKRLYFVSNRSANGTTKEDYDIWYVDKTNDKWGDPINIGTPVNTEENEFYPSITSKGDLYFTAEYEDNKGKEDIYVSRLVNGKYTNPESISEAVNSKTYEFNAFIVPDESYILFTSYGRPDDLGGGDLYISSKNDQGEWSPARHLSHSVNSTALDYCPFVSADSKYLYFTSDRSSVTSARDYKSIINMMESIENGFDNVYRISWDKILSE
;
A
#
# COMPACT_ATOMS: atom_id res chain seq x y z
N MET A 1 82.01 21.90 5.76
CA MET A 1 82.00 20.51 6.27
C MET A 1 80.86 19.78 5.56
N LEU A 2 81.14 18.55 5.16
CA LEU A 2 80.43 17.70 4.20
C LEU A 2 78.99 17.31 4.64
N LYS A 3 78.06 17.19 3.67
CA LYS A 3 77.06 16.08 3.46
C LYS A 3 75.58 16.44 3.19
N LEU A 4 75.19 16.12 1.94
CA LEU A 4 74.04 15.34 1.44
C LEU A 4 72.60 15.84 1.67
N ILE A 5 71.87 16.26 0.62
CA ILE A 5 71.02 15.49 -0.35
C ILE A 5 69.76 14.84 0.27
N CYS A 6 68.57 15.34 -0.10
CA CYS A 6 67.47 14.53 -0.68
C CYS A 6 66.34 15.43 -1.25
N PRO A 7 65.74 15.13 -2.42
CA PRO A 7 64.73 15.97 -3.07
C PRO A 7 63.31 15.64 -2.59
N PHE A 8 62.44 16.66 -2.56
CA PHE A 8 61.03 16.52 -2.23
C PHE A 8 60.29 15.69 -3.30
N LEU A 9 59.64 14.62 -2.83
CA LEU A 9 58.78 13.73 -3.58
C LEU A 9 57.39 14.37 -3.78
N LEU A 10 56.85 14.18 -4.97
CA LEU A 10 55.51 14.56 -5.41
C LEU A 10 54.47 13.63 -4.75
N GLU A 11 53.54 14.15 -3.96
CA GLU A 11 52.34 13.41 -3.55
C GLU A 11 51.11 13.96 -4.27
N LEU A 12 50.65 13.16 -5.23
CA LEU A 12 49.39 13.33 -5.95
C LEU A 12 48.28 12.77 -5.04
N LEU A 13 47.50 13.64 -4.39
CA LEU A 13 46.30 13.23 -3.64
C LEU A 13 45.22 12.77 -4.63
N CYS A 14 45.16 11.47 -4.86
CA CYS A 14 44.07 10.81 -5.56
C CYS A 14 42.86 10.77 -4.60
N SER A 15 41.91 11.69 -4.75
CA SER A 15 40.65 11.66 -4.01
C SER A 15 39.75 10.57 -4.60
N THR A 16 39.77 9.38 -4.00
CA THR A 16 38.70 8.39 -4.22
C THR A 16 37.42 8.95 -3.61
N MET A 17 36.50 9.44 -4.45
CA MET A 17 35.11 9.62 -4.04
C MET A 17 34.55 8.24 -3.72
N LEU A 18 34.39 7.95 -2.42
CA LEU A 18 33.52 6.88 -1.96
C LEU A 18 32.10 7.24 -2.42
N TYR A 19 31.62 6.54 -3.45
CA TYR A 19 30.19 6.45 -3.71
C TYR A 19 29.53 6.00 -2.41
N GLY A 20 28.64 6.84 -1.86
CA GLY A 20 27.84 6.49 -0.71
C GLY A 20 27.08 5.21 -1.00
N GLN A 21 27.37 4.15 -0.24
CA GLN A 21 26.47 3.02 -0.16
C GLN A 21 25.13 3.57 0.36
N ASN A 22 24.09 3.47 -0.47
CA ASN A 22 22.71 3.64 0.00
C ASN A 22 22.55 2.69 1.18
N THR A 23 22.41 3.24 2.39
CA THR A 23 21.93 2.47 3.53
C THR A 23 20.47 2.19 3.25
N ALA A 24 20.19 1.07 2.56
CA ALA A 24 18.83 0.61 2.34
C ALA A 24 18.09 0.58 3.69
N ASP A 25 16.85 1.07 3.72
CA ASP A 25 16.03 1.06 4.93
C ASP A 25 15.80 -0.40 5.35
N THR A 26 16.60 -0.89 6.31
CA THR A 26 16.58 -2.29 6.77
C THR A 26 15.45 -2.60 7.73
N THR A 27 14.73 -1.57 8.18
CA THR A 27 13.56 -1.64 9.06
C THR A 27 12.47 -0.73 8.52
N ALA A 28 11.21 -1.05 8.77
CA ALA A 28 10.09 -0.18 8.43
C ALA A 28 10.24 1.22 9.06
N GLN A 29 9.94 2.25 8.27
CA GLN A 29 9.97 3.66 8.68
C GLN A 29 8.67 4.34 8.27
N LEU A 30 8.19 5.30 9.07
CA LEU A 30 7.06 6.15 8.70
C LEU A 30 7.33 6.86 7.37
N PHE A 31 6.36 6.82 6.45
CA PHE A 31 6.45 7.52 5.18
C PHE A 31 5.98 8.98 5.32
N GLU A 32 6.85 9.93 4.95
CA GLU A 32 6.59 11.38 4.99
C GLU A 32 5.93 11.84 6.32
N PRO A 33 6.59 11.62 7.48
CA PRO A 33 6.02 11.93 8.78
C PRO A 33 5.68 13.42 8.91
N GLY A 34 4.49 13.71 9.44
CA GLY A 34 3.92 15.06 9.54
C GLY A 34 3.23 15.56 8.26
N LEU A 35 3.28 14.78 7.18
CA LEU A 35 2.62 15.12 5.92
C LEU A 35 1.61 14.05 5.48
N ILE A 36 2.02 12.78 5.42
CA ILE A 36 1.14 11.64 5.14
C ILE A 36 0.89 10.85 6.43
N SER A 37 1.95 10.35 7.06
CA SER A 37 1.83 9.72 8.37
C SER A 37 1.76 10.78 9.46
N THR A 38 0.62 10.86 10.16
CA THR A 38 0.30 11.91 11.12
C THR A 38 -0.33 11.33 12.39
N LYS A 39 -0.70 12.17 13.36
CA LYS A 39 -1.44 11.73 14.55
C LYS A 39 -2.91 11.35 14.29
N TYR A 40 -3.37 11.49 13.05
CA TYR A 40 -4.71 11.09 12.60
C TYR A 40 -4.62 9.74 11.89
N PRO A 41 -5.70 8.95 11.79
CA PRO A 41 -5.69 7.70 11.02
C PRO A 41 -5.44 7.95 9.52
N ASN A 42 -4.32 7.44 9.00
CA ASN A 42 -3.98 7.46 7.58
C ASN A 42 -3.60 6.04 7.14
N ARG A 43 -4.24 5.53 6.11
CA ARG A 43 -4.03 4.17 5.62
C ARG A 43 -4.00 4.15 4.12
N ASP A 44 -3.52 3.02 3.59
CA ASP A 44 -3.36 2.69 2.17
C ASP A 44 -2.63 3.77 1.35
N ILE A 45 -2.04 3.36 0.22
CA ILE A 45 -1.32 4.32 -0.60
C ILE A 45 -1.25 3.87 -2.06
N ALA A 46 -1.41 4.82 -2.96
CA ALA A 46 -1.10 4.67 -4.38
C ALA A 46 -0.09 5.74 -4.78
N ILE A 47 1.02 5.31 -5.38
CA ILE A 47 2.04 6.21 -5.92
C ILE A 47 2.05 6.04 -7.44
N SER A 48 2.02 7.16 -8.17
CA SER A 48 2.11 7.14 -9.63
C SER A 48 3.42 6.52 -10.10
N THR A 49 3.44 5.97 -11.31
CA THR A 49 4.61 5.31 -11.90
C THR A 49 5.84 6.21 -11.99
N ASP A 50 5.65 7.52 -12.16
CA ASP A 50 6.71 8.53 -12.17
C ASP A 50 7.11 9.03 -10.76
N GLY A 51 6.44 8.57 -9.71
CA GLY A 51 6.71 8.93 -8.32
C GLY A 51 6.37 10.37 -7.94
N ASN A 52 5.59 11.09 -8.76
CA ASN A 52 5.26 12.51 -8.56
C ASN A 52 3.85 12.77 -8.07
N GLU A 53 3.00 11.76 -7.95
CA GLU A 53 1.63 11.88 -7.46
C GLU A 53 1.34 10.76 -6.47
N VAL A 54 0.73 11.11 -5.34
CA VAL A 54 0.37 10.18 -4.27
C VAL A 54 -1.08 10.36 -3.91
N PHE A 55 -1.77 9.25 -3.71
CA PHE A 55 -3.07 9.16 -3.09
C PHE A 55 -2.99 8.28 -1.83
N TYR A 56 -3.72 8.65 -0.78
CA TYR A 56 -3.84 7.85 0.45
C TYR A 56 -5.18 8.15 1.11
N THR A 57 -5.65 7.27 1.98
CA THR A 57 -6.90 7.47 2.72
C THR A 57 -6.65 8.14 4.07
N LEU A 58 -7.41 9.20 4.36
CA LEU A 58 -7.47 9.87 5.66
C LEU A 58 -8.84 9.62 6.30
N GLN A 59 -8.86 9.22 7.57
CA GLN A 59 -10.10 8.94 8.29
C GLN A 59 -10.25 9.77 9.57
N SER A 60 -11.49 10.05 9.95
CA SER A 60 -11.78 10.55 11.30
C SER A 60 -11.61 9.42 12.33
N TYR A 61 -11.49 9.76 13.62
CA TYR A 61 -11.22 8.77 14.67
C TYR A 61 -12.24 7.62 14.76
N LYS A 62 -13.50 7.90 14.42
CA LYS A 62 -14.58 6.90 14.39
C LYS A 62 -14.88 6.39 12.97
N ARG A 63 -14.06 6.76 11.98
CA ARG A 63 -14.22 6.43 10.56
C ARG A 63 -15.55 6.91 9.95
N GLU A 64 -16.21 7.89 10.58
CA GLU A 64 -17.41 8.56 10.04
C GLU A 64 -17.09 9.39 8.78
N VAL A 65 -15.83 9.80 8.65
CA VAL A 65 -15.27 10.42 7.46
C VAL A 65 -14.14 9.52 6.97
N SER A 66 -14.18 9.13 5.70
CA SER A 66 -13.10 8.46 5.00
C SER A 66 -12.95 9.14 3.65
N VAL A 67 -11.79 9.75 3.40
CA VAL A 67 -11.56 10.55 2.19
C VAL A 67 -10.21 10.22 1.58
N ILE A 68 -10.18 10.23 0.25
CA ILE A 68 -8.93 10.06 -0.50
C ILE A 68 -8.26 11.43 -0.63
N MET A 69 -7.06 11.51 -0.09
CA MET A 69 -6.19 12.67 -0.15
C MET A 69 -5.21 12.53 -1.31
N ARG A 70 -4.78 13.67 -1.86
CA ARG A 70 -3.87 13.77 -3.00
C ARG A 70 -2.71 14.72 -2.69
N LEU A 71 -1.50 14.31 -3.06
CA LEU A 71 -0.30 15.15 -3.08
C LEU A 71 0.39 15.06 -4.43
N VAL A 72 1.00 16.17 -4.85
CA VAL A 72 1.85 16.23 -6.05
C VAL A 72 3.24 16.75 -5.72
N LYS A 73 4.24 16.18 -6.36
CA LYS A 73 5.64 16.59 -6.21
C LYS A 73 5.95 17.69 -7.23
N VAL A 74 6.30 18.87 -6.74
CA VAL A 74 6.72 20.01 -7.57
C VAL A 74 8.17 20.33 -7.22
N LYS A 75 9.08 20.21 -8.20
CA LYS A 75 10.53 20.43 -8.03
C LYS A 75 11.11 19.61 -6.85
N GLY A 76 10.72 18.34 -6.77
CA GLY A 76 11.21 17.40 -5.75
C GLY A 76 10.56 17.52 -4.38
N LYS A 77 9.59 18.43 -4.18
CA LYS A 77 8.90 18.62 -2.89
C LYS A 77 7.41 18.33 -3.03
N TRP A 78 6.86 17.60 -2.08
CA TRP A 78 5.42 17.36 -2.00
C TRP A 78 4.65 18.67 -1.74
N SER A 79 3.48 18.78 -2.37
CA SER A 79 2.48 19.80 -2.03
C SER A 79 1.88 19.54 -0.65
N LYS A 80 1.05 20.46 -0.16
CA LYS A 80 0.15 20.14 0.95
C LYS A 80 -0.89 19.09 0.49
N PRO A 81 -1.41 18.24 1.40
CA PRO A 81 -2.52 17.35 1.09
C PRO A 81 -3.75 18.13 0.67
N GLN A 82 -4.46 17.62 -0.33
CA GLN A 82 -5.74 18.14 -0.81
C GLN A 82 -6.70 16.96 -0.95
N VAL A 83 -8.00 17.16 -0.67
CA VAL A 83 -8.99 16.13 -1.00
C VAL A 83 -8.97 15.90 -2.50
N ALA A 84 -8.93 14.64 -2.94
CA ALA A 84 -8.97 14.30 -4.35
C ALA A 84 -10.28 14.81 -4.97
N SER A 85 -10.26 15.28 -6.23
CA SER A 85 -11.40 15.93 -6.87
C SER A 85 -12.66 15.06 -6.96
N PHE A 86 -12.50 13.74 -6.86
CA PHE A 86 -13.55 12.73 -6.93
C PHE A 86 -13.97 12.19 -5.55
N SER A 87 -13.44 12.74 -4.45
CA SER A 87 -13.67 12.27 -3.08
C SER A 87 -14.24 13.37 -2.16
N GLY A 88 -14.68 12.99 -0.96
CA GLY A 88 -15.08 13.92 0.11
C GLY A 88 -16.57 14.08 0.35
N GLN A 89 -17.41 13.35 -0.39
CA GLN A 89 -18.87 13.33 -0.22
C GLN A 89 -19.40 11.97 0.27
N HIS A 90 -18.59 10.93 0.15
CA HIS A 90 -18.89 9.55 0.50
C HIS A 90 -17.73 8.97 1.31
N GLY A 91 -17.91 7.76 1.85
CA GLY A 91 -16.79 6.98 2.37
C GLY A 91 -15.97 6.49 1.18
N ASP A 92 -14.77 7.04 1.04
CA ASP A 92 -13.83 6.69 -0.03
C ASP A 92 -12.51 6.22 0.57
N LEU A 93 -11.93 5.18 -0.03
CA LEU A 93 -10.72 4.55 0.47
C LEU A 93 -9.98 3.76 -0.63
N GLU A 94 -8.77 3.30 -0.31
CA GLU A 94 -8.04 2.27 -1.07
C GLU A 94 -7.78 2.63 -2.55
N PRO A 95 -7.14 3.79 -2.80
CA PRO A 95 -6.77 4.16 -4.16
C PRO A 95 -5.75 3.16 -4.73
N ALA A 96 -5.83 2.88 -6.02
CA ALA A 96 -4.91 2.02 -6.74
C ALA A 96 -4.76 2.47 -8.21
N PHE A 97 -3.52 2.68 -8.66
CA PHE A 97 -3.27 3.03 -10.06
C PHE A 97 -3.42 1.83 -10.99
N SER A 98 -3.95 2.05 -12.19
CA SER A 98 -3.66 1.17 -13.32
C SER A 98 -2.15 1.20 -13.63
N PRO A 99 -1.56 0.12 -14.14
CA PRO A 99 -0.13 0.09 -14.45
C PRO A 99 0.34 1.18 -15.44
N ASP A 100 -0.55 1.65 -16.32
CA ASP A 100 -0.24 2.73 -17.27
C ASP A 100 -0.40 4.15 -16.67
N GLY A 101 -0.86 4.26 -15.42
CA GLY A 101 -1.06 5.51 -14.69
C GLY A 101 -2.21 6.39 -15.21
N LYS A 102 -3.01 5.90 -16.16
CA LYS A 102 -4.10 6.67 -16.76
C LYS A 102 -5.42 6.54 -16.02
N ARG A 103 -5.54 5.56 -15.13
CA ARG A 103 -6.73 5.31 -14.33
C ARG A 103 -6.34 5.14 -12.86
N LEU A 104 -7.19 5.61 -11.98
CA LEU A 104 -7.10 5.35 -10.55
C LEU A 104 -8.40 4.65 -10.14
N TYR A 105 -8.27 3.43 -9.63
CA TYR A 105 -9.34 2.68 -8.98
C TYR A 105 -9.39 3.08 -7.51
N PHE A 106 -10.55 2.94 -6.90
CA PHE A 106 -10.76 3.18 -5.47
C PHE A 106 -12.06 2.52 -5.03
N VAL A 107 -12.27 2.44 -3.72
CA VAL A 107 -13.45 1.83 -3.13
C VAL A 107 -14.34 2.93 -2.56
N SER A 108 -15.66 2.79 -2.72
CA SER A 108 -16.62 3.78 -2.26
C SER A 108 -18.00 3.23 -1.95
N ASN A 109 -18.63 3.75 -0.90
CA ASN A 109 -20.03 3.51 -0.59
C ASN A 109 -20.99 4.48 -1.31
N ARG A 110 -20.51 5.15 -2.36
CA ARG A 110 -21.40 5.87 -3.28
C ARG A 110 -22.16 4.85 -4.14
N SER A 111 -23.42 5.13 -4.40
CA SER A 111 -24.25 4.35 -5.31
C SER A 111 -24.17 4.90 -6.74
N ALA A 112 -24.66 4.13 -7.71
CA ALA A 112 -24.70 4.53 -9.11
C ALA A 112 -25.50 5.82 -9.39
N ASN A 113 -26.41 6.22 -8.49
CA ASN A 113 -27.19 7.46 -8.61
C ASN A 113 -26.61 8.63 -7.78
N GLY A 114 -25.48 8.43 -7.09
CA GLY A 114 -24.80 9.43 -6.28
C GLY A 114 -25.29 9.57 -4.84
N THR A 115 -26.17 8.70 -4.33
CA THR A 115 -26.46 8.61 -2.88
C THR A 115 -25.48 7.67 -2.17
N THR A 116 -25.42 7.72 -0.84
CA THR A 116 -24.66 6.74 -0.04
C THR A 116 -25.46 5.44 0.14
N LYS A 117 -24.78 4.28 0.04
CA LYS A 117 -25.30 2.94 0.36
C LYS A 117 -24.49 2.32 1.52
N GLU A 118 -24.89 1.14 2.00
CA GLU A 118 -24.26 0.49 3.17
C GLU A 118 -22.95 -0.21 2.79
N ASP A 119 -22.95 -0.88 1.64
CA ASP A 119 -21.86 -1.65 1.07
C ASP A 119 -20.90 -0.78 0.24
N TYR A 120 -19.72 -1.32 -0.04
CA TYR A 120 -18.65 -0.65 -0.77
C TYR A 120 -18.40 -1.32 -2.11
N ASP A 121 -18.40 -0.49 -3.15
CA ASP A 121 -18.14 -0.88 -4.53
C ASP A 121 -16.73 -0.46 -4.97
N ILE A 122 -16.20 -1.13 -5.99
CA ILE A 122 -15.03 -0.65 -6.74
C ILE A 122 -15.48 0.37 -7.80
N TRP A 123 -14.82 1.52 -7.79
CA TRP A 123 -14.99 2.62 -8.72
C TRP A 123 -13.65 2.97 -9.38
N TYR A 124 -13.70 3.72 -10.47
CA TYR A 124 -12.49 4.29 -11.06
C TYR A 124 -12.71 5.70 -11.59
N VAL A 125 -11.61 6.43 -11.77
CA VAL A 125 -11.55 7.70 -12.49
C VAL A 125 -10.48 7.64 -13.57
N ASP A 126 -10.77 8.21 -14.73
CA ASP A 126 -9.82 8.35 -15.82
C ASP A 126 -9.09 9.70 -15.76
N LYS A 127 -7.80 9.69 -16.11
CA LYS A 127 -6.97 10.88 -16.23
C LYS A 127 -6.96 11.40 -17.66
N THR A 128 -7.40 12.64 -17.85
CA THR A 128 -7.35 13.34 -19.14
C THR A 128 -6.73 14.72 -18.96
N ASN A 129 -5.70 15.05 -19.74
CA ASN A 129 -4.98 16.33 -19.66
C ASN A 129 -4.54 16.70 -18.22
N ASP A 130 -3.94 15.73 -17.53
CA ASP A 130 -3.48 15.84 -16.13
C ASP A 130 -4.57 16.13 -15.08
N LYS A 131 -5.83 15.88 -15.43
CA LYS A 131 -6.98 16.02 -14.52
C LYS A 131 -7.69 14.68 -14.37
N TRP A 132 -8.06 14.37 -13.14
CA TRP A 132 -8.92 13.24 -12.82
C TRP A 132 -10.36 13.61 -13.12
N GLY A 133 -11.03 12.76 -13.90
CA GLY A 133 -12.42 12.93 -14.31
C GLY A 133 -13.41 12.51 -13.23
N ASP A 134 -14.64 12.27 -13.66
CA ASP A 134 -15.72 11.85 -12.79
C ASP A 134 -15.64 10.34 -12.46
N PRO A 135 -16.09 9.95 -11.27
CA PRO A 135 -16.17 8.55 -10.84
C PRO A 135 -17.07 7.70 -11.73
N ILE A 136 -16.60 6.51 -12.09
CA ILE A 136 -17.35 5.51 -12.82
C ILE A 136 -17.38 4.21 -12.01
N ASN A 137 -18.59 3.71 -11.72
CA ASN A 137 -18.78 2.42 -11.06
C ASN A 137 -18.30 1.31 -12.01
N ILE A 138 -17.52 0.35 -11.52
CA ILE A 138 -17.00 -0.71 -12.39
C ILE A 138 -18.11 -1.67 -12.87
N GLY A 139 -19.19 -1.77 -12.10
CA GLY A 139 -20.39 -2.53 -12.41
C GLY A 139 -20.24 -4.04 -12.21
N THR A 140 -21.30 -4.76 -12.56
CA THR A 140 -21.32 -6.22 -12.54
C THR A 140 -20.43 -6.79 -13.65
N PRO A 141 -19.81 -7.97 -13.45
CA PRO A 141 -20.00 -8.88 -12.31
C PRO A 141 -19.02 -8.64 -11.15
N VAL A 142 -18.20 -7.59 -11.18
CA VAL A 142 -17.24 -7.30 -10.10
C VAL A 142 -17.97 -6.77 -8.88
N ASN A 143 -18.74 -5.68 -9.04
CA ASN A 143 -19.51 -5.17 -7.92
C ASN A 143 -20.78 -5.99 -7.73
N THR A 144 -21.08 -6.33 -6.48
CA THR A 144 -22.27 -7.10 -6.11
C THR A 144 -23.10 -6.33 -5.07
N GLU A 145 -23.94 -7.03 -4.29
CA GLU A 145 -24.61 -6.45 -3.11
C GLU A 145 -23.77 -6.68 -1.83
N GLU A 146 -22.65 -7.40 -1.94
CA GLU A 146 -21.64 -7.55 -0.90
C GLU A 146 -20.55 -6.49 -1.05
N ASN A 147 -19.56 -6.48 -0.17
CA ASN A 147 -18.46 -5.52 -0.26
C ASN A 147 -17.32 -6.03 -1.16
N GLU A 148 -16.78 -5.13 -1.98
CA GLU A 148 -15.55 -5.35 -2.74
C GLU A 148 -14.48 -4.30 -2.38
N PHE A 149 -13.33 -4.79 -1.87
CA PHE A 149 -12.27 -3.95 -1.34
C PHE A 149 -10.93 -4.15 -2.06
N TYR A 150 -10.07 -3.13 -1.91
CA TYR A 150 -8.65 -3.09 -2.26
C TYR A 150 -8.32 -3.58 -3.68
N PRO A 151 -8.80 -2.84 -4.71
CA PRO A 151 -8.52 -3.19 -6.10
C PRO A 151 -7.02 -3.14 -6.41
N SER A 152 -6.54 -4.11 -7.17
CA SER A 152 -5.17 -4.14 -7.69
C SER A 152 -5.16 -4.70 -9.12
N ILE A 153 -4.40 -4.07 -10.02
CA ILE A 153 -4.61 -4.22 -11.47
C ILE A 153 -3.34 -4.71 -12.16
N THR A 154 -3.48 -5.73 -13.00
CA THR A 154 -2.38 -6.29 -13.79
C THR A 154 -2.19 -5.53 -15.11
N SER A 155 -1.06 -5.77 -15.79
CA SER A 155 -0.79 -5.20 -17.13
C SER A 155 -1.79 -5.66 -18.20
N LYS A 156 -2.47 -6.79 -17.97
CA LYS A 156 -3.55 -7.30 -18.83
C LYS A 156 -4.89 -6.62 -18.53
N GLY A 157 -4.97 -5.84 -17.45
CA GLY A 157 -6.19 -5.22 -16.95
C GLY A 157 -7.02 -6.11 -16.03
N ASP A 158 -6.52 -7.32 -15.71
CA ASP A 158 -7.17 -8.19 -14.73
C ASP A 158 -7.19 -7.50 -13.37
N LEU A 159 -8.31 -7.66 -12.66
CA LEU A 159 -8.57 -7.01 -11.38
C LEU A 159 -8.51 -8.06 -10.27
N TYR A 160 -7.61 -7.85 -9.32
CA TYR A 160 -7.56 -8.56 -8.06
C TYR A 160 -8.19 -7.67 -6.99
N PHE A 161 -8.97 -8.26 -6.10
CA PHE A 161 -9.66 -7.57 -5.03
C PHE A 161 -10.06 -8.56 -3.94
N THR A 162 -10.56 -8.05 -2.82
CA THR A 162 -11.01 -8.86 -1.70
C THR A 162 -12.52 -8.76 -1.53
N ALA A 163 -13.16 -9.88 -1.21
CA ALA A 163 -14.60 -9.95 -0.94
C ALA A 163 -14.96 -11.11 0.00
N GLU A 164 -16.16 -11.05 0.58
CA GLU A 164 -16.76 -12.07 1.44
C GLU A 164 -17.95 -12.78 0.74
N TYR A 165 -17.74 -13.31 -0.46
CA TYR A 165 -18.83 -14.00 -1.18
C TYR A 165 -19.20 -15.36 -0.56
N GLU A 166 -20.44 -15.81 -0.82
CA GLU A 166 -20.99 -17.07 -0.28
C GLU A 166 -20.16 -18.32 -0.60
N ASP A 167 -19.39 -18.30 -1.70
CA ASP A 167 -18.56 -19.42 -2.18
C ASP A 167 -17.07 -19.29 -1.81
N ASN A 168 -16.74 -18.42 -0.86
CA ASN A 168 -15.37 -18.24 -0.36
C ASN A 168 -14.74 -19.53 0.18
N LYS A 169 -13.42 -19.63 0.06
CA LYS A 169 -12.63 -20.74 0.62
C LYS A 169 -12.41 -20.57 2.12
N GLY A 170 -12.25 -19.31 2.56
CA GLY A 170 -12.02 -18.88 3.93
C GLY A 170 -13.16 -18.05 4.49
N LYS A 171 -12.81 -17.00 5.23
CA LYS A 171 -13.74 -16.02 5.80
C LYS A 171 -13.87 -14.77 4.94
N GLU A 172 -12.75 -14.36 4.38
CA GLU A 172 -12.60 -13.29 3.40
C GLU A 172 -11.51 -13.77 2.44
N ASP A 173 -11.76 -13.67 1.14
CA ASP A 173 -10.93 -14.28 0.12
C ASP A 173 -10.43 -13.22 -0.87
N ILE A 174 -9.27 -13.47 -1.46
CA ILE A 174 -8.81 -12.72 -2.63
C ILE A 174 -9.43 -13.34 -3.88
N TYR A 175 -10.05 -12.50 -4.69
CA TYR A 175 -10.66 -12.85 -5.97
C TYR A 175 -9.88 -12.24 -7.13
N VAL A 176 -10.01 -12.85 -8.30
CA VAL A 176 -9.59 -12.27 -9.58
C VAL A 176 -10.76 -12.24 -10.55
N SER A 177 -10.95 -11.09 -11.20
CA SER A 177 -11.80 -10.95 -12.37
C SER A 177 -10.94 -10.61 -13.59
N ARG A 178 -11.05 -11.43 -14.64
CA ARG A 178 -10.23 -11.30 -15.85
C ARG A 178 -10.84 -10.30 -16.81
N LEU A 179 -10.02 -9.46 -17.44
CA LEU A 179 -10.50 -8.52 -18.45
C LEU A 179 -10.45 -9.18 -19.84
N VAL A 180 -11.60 -9.60 -20.35
CA VAL A 180 -11.74 -10.27 -21.64
C VAL A 180 -12.59 -9.41 -22.57
N ASN A 181 -12.01 -8.98 -23.71
CA ASN A 181 -12.68 -8.11 -24.69
C ASN A 181 -13.28 -6.84 -24.07
N GLY A 182 -12.57 -6.24 -23.11
CA GLY A 182 -12.99 -5.02 -22.42
C GLY A 182 -14.08 -5.21 -21.36
N LYS A 183 -14.40 -6.46 -20.98
CA LYS A 183 -15.36 -6.78 -19.92
C LYS A 183 -14.74 -7.70 -18.88
N TYR A 184 -15.05 -7.42 -17.62
CA TYR A 184 -14.66 -8.26 -16.51
C TYR A 184 -15.48 -9.56 -16.49
N THR A 185 -14.82 -10.69 -16.24
CA THR A 185 -15.46 -12.00 -16.02
C THR A 185 -16.05 -12.09 -14.62
N ASN A 186 -16.87 -13.12 -14.36
CA ASN A 186 -17.25 -13.42 -12.98
C ASN A 186 -15.98 -13.57 -12.12
N PRO A 187 -15.95 -13.00 -10.90
CA PRO A 187 -14.83 -13.16 -9.99
C PRO A 187 -14.59 -14.62 -9.62
N GLU A 188 -13.34 -15.02 -9.55
CA GLU A 188 -12.92 -16.36 -9.13
C GLU A 188 -11.99 -16.24 -7.92
N SER A 189 -12.32 -16.92 -6.82
CA SER A 189 -11.44 -16.99 -5.65
C SER A 189 -10.13 -17.70 -6.04
N ILE A 190 -8.98 -17.10 -5.70
CA ILE A 190 -7.66 -17.60 -6.13
C ILE A 190 -7.22 -18.85 -5.34
N SER A 191 -6.13 -19.49 -5.81
CA SER A 191 -5.62 -20.77 -5.26
C SER A 191 -5.53 -20.80 -3.72
N GLU A 192 -5.72 -22.00 -3.13
CA GLU A 192 -5.49 -22.28 -1.70
C GLU A 192 -4.01 -22.14 -1.28
N ALA A 193 -3.10 -21.90 -2.23
CA ALA A 193 -1.74 -21.49 -1.92
C ALA A 193 -1.68 -20.04 -1.40
N VAL A 194 -2.67 -19.22 -1.75
CA VAL A 194 -2.81 -17.82 -1.32
C VAL A 194 -3.96 -17.68 -0.34
N ASN A 195 -5.18 -18.06 -0.71
CA ASN A 195 -6.34 -18.07 0.21
C ASN A 195 -6.24 -19.28 1.15
N SER A 196 -6.81 -19.18 2.34
CA SER A 196 -6.81 -20.26 3.32
C SER A 196 -8.21 -20.45 3.92
N LYS A 197 -8.31 -21.01 5.14
CA LYS A 197 -9.57 -21.10 5.89
C LYS A 197 -9.81 -19.88 6.79
N THR A 198 -8.90 -18.91 6.76
CA THR A 198 -8.90 -17.71 7.62
C THR A 198 -9.30 -16.48 6.80
N TYR A 199 -8.81 -15.30 7.16
CA TYR A 199 -9.07 -14.06 6.43
C TYR A 199 -7.87 -13.74 5.53
N GLU A 200 -8.10 -13.44 4.25
CA GLU A 200 -7.12 -12.94 3.30
C GLU A 200 -7.63 -11.68 2.62
N PHE A 201 -6.97 -10.54 2.88
CA PHE A 201 -7.49 -9.23 2.51
C PHE A 201 -6.40 -8.22 2.13
N ASN A 202 -6.82 -7.12 1.49
CA ASN A 202 -5.95 -6.08 0.93
C ASN A 202 -4.80 -6.63 0.07
N ALA A 203 -5.14 -7.18 -1.10
CA ALA A 203 -4.15 -7.79 -1.99
C ALA A 203 -3.54 -6.82 -3.02
N PHE A 204 -2.21 -6.75 -3.07
CA PHE A 204 -1.44 -6.12 -4.14
C PHE A 204 -0.90 -7.19 -5.10
N ILE A 205 -1.35 -7.16 -6.35
CA ILE A 205 -0.78 -7.94 -7.45
C ILE A 205 0.24 -7.08 -8.21
N VAL A 206 1.46 -7.59 -8.40
CA VAL A 206 2.42 -6.89 -9.27
C VAL A 206 1.94 -6.96 -10.74
N PRO A 207 2.19 -5.94 -11.58
CA PRO A 207 1.56 -5.87 -12.90
C PRO A 207 1.83 -7.04 -13.86
N ASP A 208 2.92 -7.78 -13.69
CA ASP A 208 3.23 -8.98 -14.49
C ASP A 208 2.71 -10.29 -13.86
N GLU A 209 2.03 -10.19 -12.73
CA GLU A 209 1.50 -11.28 -11.91
C GLU A 209 2.55 -12.24 -11.34
N SER A 210 3.82 -11.86 -11.30
CA SER A 210 4.91 -12.72 -10.78
C SER A 210 4.85 -12.96 -9.27
N TYR A 211 4.28 -12.03 -8.50
CA TYR A 211 4.01 -12.18 -7.07
C TYR A 211 2.76 -11.40 -6.64
N ILE A 212 2.19 -11.83 -5.52
CA ILE A 212 1.10 -11.14 -4.82
C ILE A 212 1.51 -10.93 -3.37
N LEU A 213 1.22 -9.74 -2.84
CA LEU A 213 1.32 -9.40 -1.42
C LEU A 213 -0.09 -9.21 -0.88
N PHE A 214 -0.34 -9.65 0.33
CA PHE A 214 -1.66 -9.54 0.94
C PHE A 214 -1.56 -9.62 2.46
N THR A 215 -2.63 -9.25 3.13
CA THR A 215 -2.78 -9.39 4.58
C THR A 215 -3.51 -10.69 4.88
N SER A 216 -3.12 -11.39 5.94
CA SER A 216 -3.89 -12.50 6.47
C SER A 216 -3.96 -12.46 7.98
N TYR A 217 -5.15 -12.77 8.53
CA TYR A 217 -5.38 -12.85 9.97
C TYR A 217 -5.85 -14.24 10.36
N GLY A 218 -5.23 -14.82 11.39
CA GLY A 218 -5.58 -16.12 11.98
C GLY A 218 -4.79 -17.33 11.46
N ARG A 219 -3.78 -17.12 10.62
CA ARG A 219 -2.85 -18.19 10.22
C ARG A 219 -2.01 -18.66 11.41
N PRO A 220 -1.48 -19.91 11.40
CA PRO A 220 -0.72 -20.43 12.55
C PRO A 220 0.54 -19.64 12.92
N ASP A 221 1.11 -18.89 11.97
CA ASP A 221 2.30 -18.06 12.12
C ASP A 221 2.00 -16.55 12.26
N ASP A 222 0.72 -16.16 12.34
CA ASP A 222 0.28 -14.79 12.58
C ASP A 222 0.74 -14.29 13.97
N LEU A 223 1.31 -13.09 14.01
CA LEU A 223 1.81 -12.40 15.19
C LEU A 223 0.69 -11.65 15.94
N GLY A 224 -0.42 -11.34 15.27
CA GLY A 224 -1.62 -10.70 15.83
C GLY A 224 -2.13 -9.54 14.99
N GLY A 225 -3.45 -9.27 15.03
CA GLY A 225 -4.08 -8.16 14.31
C GLY A 225 -4.26 -8.41 12.81
N GLY A 226 -3.30 -9.06 12.16
CA GLY A 226 -3.26 -9.40 10.74
C GLY A 226 -1.88 -9.06 10.18
N ASP A 227 -1.29 -9.99 9.43
CA ASP A 227 0.11 -9.93 9.00
C ASP A 227 0.23 -9.92 7.47
N LEU A 228 1.33 -9.37 6.96
CA LEU A 228 1.64 -9.41 5.54
C LEU A 228 2.30 -10.72 5.11
N TYR A 229 1.82 -11.25 3.99
CA TYR A 229 2.31 -12.45 3.32
C TYR A 229 2.63 -12.16 1.86
N ILE A 230 3.53 -12.96 1.28
CA ILE A 230 3.87 -12.95 -0.14
C ILE A 230 3.71 -14.34 -0.75
N SER A 231 3.15 -14.42 -1.95
CA SER A 231 3.16 -15.64 -2.77
C SER A 231 3.71 -15.33 -4.17
N SER A 232 4.53 -16.23 -4.70
CA SER A 232 5.11 -16.11 -6.04
C SER A 232 4.42 -17.07 -7.00
N LYS A 233 4.26 -16.64 -8.24
CA LYS A 233 3.69 -17.45 -9.32
C LYS A 233 4.81 -18.13 -10.10
N ASN A 234 4.72 -19.44 -10.30
CA ASN A 234 5.71 -20.21 -11.06
C ASN A 234 5.49 -20.07 -12.58
N ASP A 235 6.40 -20.65 -13.38
CA ASP A 235 6.34 -20.63 -14.84
C ASP A 235 5.10 -21.35 -15.44
N GLN A 236 4.44 -22.20 -14.64
CA GLN A 236 3.19 -22.88 -15.01
C GLN A 236 1.95 -22.03 -14.68
N GLY A 237 2.12 -20.85 -14.07
CA GLY A 237 1.04 -19.96 -13.68
C GLY A 237 0.41 -20.29 -12.32
N GLU A 238 1.01 -21.19 -11.56
CA GLU A 238 0.51 -21.63 -10.25
C GLU A 238 1.14 -20.81 -9.12
N TRP A 239 0.32 -20.44 -8.14
CA TRP A 239 0.79 -19.78 -6.92
C TRP A 239 1.50 -20.77 -6.00
N SER A 240 2.65 -20.36 -5.46
CA SER A 240 3.37 -21.08 -4.41
C SER A 240 2.71 -20.83 -3.05
N PRO A 241 2.86 -21.73 -2.06
CA PRO A 241 2.38 -21.47 -0.70
C PRO A 241 2.88 -20.12 -0.18
N ALA A 242 1.97 -19.30 0.32
CA ALA A 242 2.30 -17.97 0.80
C ALA A 242 3.25 -18.02 2.00
N ARG A 243 4.24 -17.13 1.96
CA ARG A 243 5.27 -16.95 2.99
C ARG A 243 4.96 -15.72 3.81
N HIS A 244 4.96 -15.85 5.14
CA HIS A 244 4.90 -14.74 6.09
C HIS A 244 6.12 -13.81 5.92
N LEU A 245 5.90 -12.49 5.94
CA LEU A 245 6.99 -11.51 5.93
C LEU A 245 7.63 -11.38 7.32
N SER A 246 8.92 -11.06 7.37
CA SER A 246 9.61 -11.01 8.66
C SER A 246 9.14 -9.89 9.58
N HIS A 247 9.62 -9.93 10.82
CA HIS A 247 9.44 -8.91 11.85
C HIS A 247 10.03 -7.53 11.51
N SER A 248 10.74 -7.39 10.38
CA SER A 248 11.12 -6.06 9.87
C SER A 248 9.92 -5.31 9.27
N VAL A 249 8.87 -6.05 8.90
CA VAL A 249 7.59 -5.57 8.39
C VAL A 249 6.49 -5.86 9.40
N ASN A 250 6.23 -7.14 9.70
CA ASN A 250 5.15 -7.58 10.56
C ASN A 250 5.44 -7.30 12.04
N SER A 251 4.38 -7.08 12.82
CA SER A 251 4.38 -6.69 14.22
C SER A 251 3.24 -7.43 14.95
N THR A 252 3.03 -7.15 16.24
CA THR A 252 1.87 -7.70 16.97
C THR A 252 0.58 -6.90 16.75
N ALA A 253 0.64 -5.90 15.88
CA ALA A 253 -0.43 -4.98 15.54
C ALA A 253 -0.98 -5.36 14.15
N LEU A 254 -2.05 -4.73 13.69
CA LEU A 254 -2.54 -4.98 12.32
C LEU A 254 -1.59 -4.33 11.30
N ASP A 255 -0.99 -5.15 10.45
CA ASP A 255 -0.09 -4.78 9.35
C ASP A 255 -0.70 -5.18 8.01
N TYR A 256 -1.05 -4.19 7.18
CA TYR A 256 -1.96 -4.41 6.05
C TYR A 256 -1.78 -3.39 4.93
N CYS A 257 -2.64 -3.42 3.91
CA CYS A 257 -2.57 -2.54 2.73
C CYS A 257 -1.17 -2.47 2.09
N PRO A 258 -0.59 -3.61 1.66
CA PRO A 258 0.71 -3.61 0.99
C PRO A 258 0.62 -2.91 -0.38
N PHE A 259 1.70 -2.23 -0.76
CA PHE A 259 1.87 -1.62 -2.07
C PHE A 259 3.37 -1.54 -2.41
N VAL A 260 3.80 -2.04 -3.56
CA VAL A 260 5.19 -1.90 -4.02
C VAL A 260 5.27 -0.80 -5.08
N SER A 261 6.22 0.12 -4.93
CA SER A 261 6.41 1.19 -5.92
C SER A 261 6.78 0.64 -7.30
N ALA A 262 6.37 1.35 -8.35
CA ALA A 262 6.63 0.95 -9.73
C ALA A 262 8.12 0.81 -10.09
N ASP A 263 9.00 1.52 -9.37
CA ASP A 263 10.46 1.39 -9.50
C ASP A 263 11.05 0.24 -8.66
N SER A 264 10.21 -0.55 -8.01
CA SER A 264 10.54 -1.70 -7.16
C SER A 264 11.55 -1.39 -6.06
N LYS A 265 11.61 -0.14 -5.59
CA LYS A 265 12.54 0.25 -4.52
C LYS A 265 11.97 0.04 -3.12
N TYR A 266 10.67 0.24 -2.95
CA TYR A 266 10.05 0.26 -1.64
C TYR A 266 8.76 -0.54 -1.62
N LEU A 267 8.59 -1.32 -0.55
CA LEU A 267 7.29 -1.75 -0.07
C LEU A 267 6.75 -0.65 0.85
N TYR A 268 5.49 -0.29 0.65
CA TYR A 268 4.69 0.52 1.53
C TYR A 268 3.60 -0.35 2.14
N PHE A 269 3.21 -0.05 3.36
CA PHE A 269 2.13 -0.74 4.03
C PHE A 269 1.54 0.13 5.14
N THR A 270 0.34 -0.19 5.59
CA THR A 270 -0.29 0.44 6.75
C THR A 270 -0.04 -0.40 7.99
N SER A 271 0.19 0.26 9.11
CA SER A 271 0.24 -0.39 10.42
C SER A 271 -0.40 0.48 11.49
N ASP A 272 -1.11 -0.15 12.43
CA ASP A 272 -1.61 0.49 13.65
C ASP A 272 -0.70 0.26 14.87
N ARG A 273 0.58 -0.11 14.62
CA ARG A 273 1.60 -0.23 15.67
C ARG A 273 1.66 1.02 16.55
N SER A 274 1.81 0.79 17.84
CA SER A 274 1.73 1.84 18.86
C SER A 274 3.00 1.90 19.71
N SER A 275 3.47 3.13 19.93
CA SER A 275 4.53 3.47 20.89
C SER A 275 3.94 3.97 22.22
N VAL A 276 2.61 3.94 22.38
CA VAL A 276 1.93 4.39 23.61
C VAL A 276 2.14 3.37 24.73
N THR A 277 2.54 3.86 25.89
CA THR A 277 2.74 3.05 27.10
C THR A 277 2.01 3.66 28.30
N SER A 278 1.98 2.96 29.44
CA SER A 278 1.40 3.52 30.66
C SER A 278 2.30 4.64 31.22
N ALA A 279 1.70 5.78 31.57
CA ALA A 279 2.37 6.84 32.33
C ALA A 279 1.52 7.29 33.53
N ARG A 280 2.16 7.89 34.55
CA ARG A 280 1.49 8.34 35.78
C ARG A 280 1.12 9.82 35.78
N ASP A 281 1.58 10.59 34.80
CA ASP A 281 1.28 12.00 34.66
C ASP A 281 0.52 12.30 33.36
N TYR A 282 -0.41 13.26 33.46
CA TYR A 282 -1.28 13.65 32.35
C TYR A 282 -0.51 14.11 31.11
N LYS A 283 0.58 14.86 31.30
CA LYS A 283 1.34 15.44 30.18
C LYS A 283 1.99 14.36 29.33
N SER A 284 2.62 13.37 29.95
CA SER A 284 3.21 12.23 29.23
C SER A 284 2.15 11.44 28.47
N ILE A 285 0.98 11.20 29.06
CA ILE A 285 -0.13 10.50 28.40
C ILE A 285 -0.58 11.26 27.16
N ILE A 286 -0.86 12.57 27.28
CA ILE A 286 -1.29 13.40 26.14
C ILE A 286 -0.21 13.43 25.06
N ASN A 287 1.06 13.59 25.40
CA ASN A 287 2.14 13.61 24.42
C ASN A 287 2.22 12.29 23.62
N MET A 288 2.02 11.13 24.27
CA MET A 288 1.99 9.84 23.59
C MET A 288 0.75 9.72 22.68
N MET A 289 -0.43 10.14 23.16
CA MET A 289 -1.66 10.14 22.37
C MET A 289 -1.62 11.10 21.17
N GLU A 290 -0.85 12.18 21.25
CA GLU A 290 -0.66 13.14 20.15
C GLU A 290 0.51 12.82 19.23
N SER A 291 1.28 11.76 19.51
CA SER A 291 2.35 11.28 18.64
C SER A 291 1.80 10.62 17.37
N ILE A 292 2.65 10.41 16.36
CA ILE A 292 2.25 9.72 15.12
C ILE A 292 1.94 8.25 15.42
N GLU A 293 2.82 7.55 16.15
CA GLU A 293 2.66 6.14 16.54
C GLU A 293 1.78 6.00 17.80
N ASN A 294 0.60 6.61 17.77
CA ASN A 294 -0.35 6.57 18.88
C ASN A 294 -1.29 5.34 18.86
N GLY A 295 -1.09 4.41 17.92
CA GLY A 295 -1.96 3.27 17.67
C GLY A 295 -3.05 3.54 16.62
N PHE A 296 -3.04 4.70 15.96
CA PHE A 296 -3.78 4.87 14.72
C PHE A 296 -2.98 4.41 13.52
N ASP A 297 -3.72 4.00 12.49
CA ASP A 297 -3.20 3.65 11.18
C ASP A 297 -2.23 4.72 10.67
N ASN A 298 -1.04 4.28 10.26
CA ASN A 298 -0.06 5.09 9.55
C ASN A 298 0.58 4.31 8.42
N VAL A 299 1.09 5.04 7.41
CA VAL A 299 1.82 4.44 6.29
C VAL A 299 3.30 4.34 6.63
N TYR A 300 3.83 3.14 6.46
CA TYR A 300 5.24 2.80 6.59
C TYR A 300 5.83 2.45 5.22
N ARG A 301 7.15 2.53 5.12
CA ARG A 301 7.92 2.01 4.00
C ARG A 301 9.14 1.23 4.46
N ILE A 302 9.59 0.29 3.63
CA ILE A 302 10.84 -0.45 3.81
C ILE A 302 11.45 -0.75 2.43
N SER A 303 12.76 -0.94 2.37
CA SER A 303 13.45 -1.32 1.14
C SER A 303 12.90 -2.64 0.59
N TRP A 304 12.52 -2.68 -0.69
CA TRP A 304 12.02 -3.91 -1.30
C TRP A 304 13.10 -4.99 -1.42
N ASP A 305 14.34 -4.59 -1.73
CA ASP A 305 15.51 -5.50 -1.74
C ASP A 305 15.69 -6.24 -0.41
N LYS A 306 15.33 -5.60 0.71
CA LYS A 306 15.40 -6.22 2.04
C LYS A 306 14.40 -7.38 2.14
N ILE A 307 13.19 -7.21 1.63
CA ILE A 307 12.13 -8.24 1.64
C ILE A 307 12.50 -9.43 0.75
N LEU A 308 13.13 -9.17 -0.40
CA LEU A 308 13.58 -10.22 -1.32
C LEU A 308 14.79 -11.02 -0.79
N SER A 309 15.57 -10.43 0.13
CA SER A 309 16.75 -11.07 0.72
C SER A 309 16.46 -12.01 1.90
N GLU A 310 15.20 -12.04 2.36
CA GLU A 310 14.71 -12.87 3.47
C GLU A 310 14.06 -14.16 2.98
#